data_AF-A0A7J0CPA3-F1
#
_entry.id   AF-A0A7J0CPA3-F1
#
_cell.length_a   1.000
_cell.length_b   1.000
_cell.length_c   1.000
_cell.angle_alpha   90.00
_cell.angle_beta   90.00
_cell.angle_gamma   90.00
#
_symmetry.space_group_name_H-M   'P 1'
#
loop_
_entity.id
_entity.type
_entity.pdbx_description
1 polymer ?
#
loop_
_entity_poly.entity_id
_entity_poly.type
_entity_poly.pdbx_seq_one_letter_code
_entity_poly.pdbx_strand_id
1 'polypeptide(L)'
;MRLGARRTYRALAASRRIGDGLRRGAAALRRAVRGAALQAHYRIQLRLPLRPRDAVFAAHGGGGYACSPAAIEAKARELVPGLRTMWICRPVDAHTVPTATRRLTPGTFAYWSALARSAYLVNNVGFDRRLVKRRGQILLQTHRGTPLRTVGTDLLDRPAAAGRTDFEQLLRDVDKWDFALSANPHTTLVRERAYPSAYTTLEYGSPRNDVYHRTGPADVARLRETLGIPAGTTALLHAPTHRDYRRVQRPALDLERLIRVLGPRFVILDRAPVGGAAGAAVRVR
;
A
#
# COMPACT_ATOMS: atom_id res chain seq x y z
N MET A 1 -20.04 -47.20 40.13
CA MET A 1 -20.17 -47.26 38.65
C MET A 1 -19.58 -45.99 38.04
N ARG A 2 -18.55 -46.15 37.20
CA ARG A 2 -17.78 -45.07 36.53
C ARG A 2 -18.65 -44.37 35.48
N LEU A 3 -19.21 -43.20 35.80
CA LEU A 3 -19.76 -42.29 34.80
C LEU A 3 -18.60 -41.81 33.91
N GLY A 4 -18.46 -42.44 32.75
CA GLY A 4 -17.26 -42.37 31.92
C GLY A 4 -16.94 -40.97 31.42
N ALA A 5 -15.65 -40.64 31.46
CA ALA A 5 -15.02 -39.39 30.99
C ALA A 5 -15.51 -38.90 29.61
N ARG A 6 -16.05 -39.79 28.77
CA ARG A 6 -16.65 -39.49 27.46
C ARG A 6 -17.93 -38.65 27.54
N ARG A 7 -18.81 -38.87 28.52
CA ARG A 7 -20.08 -38.13 28.66
C ARG A 7 -19.84 -36.72 29.19
N THR A 8 -18.98 -36.59 30.20
CA THR A 8 -18.52 -35.30 30.74
C THR A 8 -17.73 -34.50 29.70
N TYR A 9 -16.83 -35.13 28.94
CA TYR A 9 -16.13 -34.49 27.82
C TYR A 9 -17.10 -33.98 26.74
N ARG A 10 -18.11 -34.78 26.34
CA ARG A 10 -19.12 -34.37 25.35
C ARG A 10 -19.99 -33.20 25.84
N ALA A 11 -20.40 -33.21 27.10
CA ALA A 11 -21.15 -32.10 27.70
C ALA A 11 -20.31 -30.81 27.75
N LEU A 12 -19.05 -30.91 28.17
CA LEU A 12 -18.13 -29.77 28.18
C LEU A 12 -17.84 -29.25 26.76
N ALA A 13 -17.66 -30.14 25.79
CA ALA A 13 -17.44 -29.79 24.38
C ALA A 13 -18.69 -29.12 23.77
N ALA A 14 -19.90 -29.58 24.09
CA ALA A 14 -21.15 -28.95 23.65
C ALA A 14 -21.32 -27.55 24.26
N SER A 15 -21.06 -27.40 25.56
CA SER A 15 -21.10 -26.10 26.24
C SER A 15 -20.09 -25.11 25.66
N ARG A 16 -18.86 -25.56 25.39
CA ARG A 16 -17.83 -24.75 24.69
C ARG A 16 -18.28 -24.32 23.29
N ARG A 17 -18.88 -25.22 22.50
CA ARG A 17 -19.40 -24.90 21.16
C ARG A 17 -20.53 -23.87 21.19
N ILE A 18 -21.43 -23.95 22.17
CA ILE A 18 -22.51 -22.96 22.38
C ILE A 18 -21.90 -21.61 22.78
N GLY A 19 -20.97 -21.61 23.74
CA GLY A 19 -20.24 -20.41 24.16
C GLY A 19 -19.49 -19.74 23.00
N ASP A 20 -18.80 -20.51 22.17
CA ASP A 20 -18.10 -20.02 20.98
C ASP A 20 -19.07 -19.54 19.89
N GLY A 21 -20.26 -20.14 19.78
CA GLY A 21 -21.35 -19.68 18.91
C GLY A 21 -21.87 -18.31 19.34
N LEU A 22 -22.21 -18.14 20.62
CA LEU A 22 -22.67 -16.88 21.19
C LEU A 22 -21.61 -15.77 21.08
N ARG A 23 -20.34 -16.09 21.35
CA ARG A 23 -19.21 -15.15 21.18
C ARG A 23 -19.05 -14.72 19.73
N ARG A 24 -19.15 -15.65 18.78
CA ARG A 24 -19.11 -15.34 17.34
C ARG A 24 -20.29 -14.47 16.91
N GLY A 25 -21.49 -14.77 17.40
CA GLY A 25 -22.70 -13.97 17.16
C GLY A 25 -22.56 -12.54 17.71
N ALA A 26 -22.16 -12.39 18.97
CA ALA A 26 -21.91 -11.08 19.58
C ALA A 26 -20.78 -10.31 18.88
N ALA A 27 -19.72 -10.98 18.42
CA ALA A 27 -18.67 -10.36 17.62
C ALA A 27 -19.15 -9.94 16.22
N ALA A 28 -20.05 -10.70 15.60
CA ALA A 28 -20.67 -10.33 14.32
C ALA A 28 -21.59 -9.11 14.48
N LEU A 29 -22.45 -9.11 15.50
CA LEU A 29 -23.33 -7.97 15.81
C LEU A 29 -22.52 -6.70 16.10
N ARG A 30 -21.49 -6.77 16.96
CA ARG A 30 -20.60 -5.62 17.23
C ARG A 30 -19.94 -5.09 15.97
N ARG A 31 -19.50 -5.96 15.05
CA ARG A 31 -18.92 -5.54 13.76
C ARG A 31 -19.97 -4.87 12.87
N ALA A 32 -21.20 -5.38 12.83
CA ALA A 32 -22.29 -4.80 12.06
C ALA A 32 -22.67 -3.41 12.60
N VAL A 33 -22.89 -3.29 13.91
CA VAL A 33 -23.20 -2.01 14.58
C VAL A 33 -22.08 -0.99 14.36
N ARG A 34 -20.82 -1.40 14.54
CA ARG A 34 -19.67 -0.53 14.26
C ARG A 34 -19.62 -0.11 12.79
N GLY A 35 -19.89 -1.02 11.86
CA GLY A 35 -19.96 -0.74 10.43
C GLY A 35 -21.03 0.31 10.10
N ALA A 36 -22.23 0.15 10.66
CA ALA A 36 -23.33 1.09 10.51
C ALA A 36 -22.98 2.47 11.10
N ALA A 37 -22.39 2.51 12.30
CA ALA A 37 -21.95 3.75 12.94
C ALA A 37 -20.88 4.48 12.10
N LEU A 38 -19.91 3.76 11.55
CA LEU A 38 -18.89 4.34 10.65
C LEU A 38 -19.51 4.90 9.38
N GLN A 39 -20.50 4.20 8.78
CA GLN A 39 -21.19 4.71 7.60
C GLN A 39 -22.03 5.94 7.91
N ALA A 40 -22.79 5.94 9.01
CA ALA A 40 -23.57 7.10 9.44
C ALA A 40 -22.67 8.31 9.68
N HIS A 41 -21.57 8.11 10.41
CA HIS A 41 -20.55 9.14 10.61
C HIS A 41 -19.97 9.65 9.30
N TYR A 42 -19.58 8.77 8.38
CA TYR A 42 -19.05 9.18 7.08
C TYR A 42 -20.05 10.04 6.30
N ARG A 43 -21.33 9.64 6.26
CA ARG A 43 -22.40 10.42 5.62
C ARG A 43 -22.58 11.80 6.26
N ILE A 44 -22.45 11.91 7.59
CA ILE A 44 -22.47 13.21 8.28
C ILE A 44 -21.25 14.04 7.87
N GLN A 45 -20.04 13.47 7.88
CA GLN A 45 -18.82 14.20 7.52
C GLN A 45 -18.83 14.68 6.06
N LEU A 46 -19.48 13.95 5.14
CA LEU A 46 -19.68 14.36 3.75
C LEU A 46 -20.54 15.62 3.61
N ARG A 47 -21.35 15.97 4.61
CA ARG A 47 -22.16 17.20 4.61
C ARG A 47 -21.46 18.39 5.26
N LEU A 48 -20.40 18.14 6.03
CA LEU A 48 -19.63 19.21 6.67
C LEU A 48 -18.69 19.91 5.69
N PRO A 49 -18.25 21.15 5.97
CA PRO A 49 -17.31 21.85 5.11
C PRO A 49 -16.00 21.08 4.89
N LEU A 50 -15.48 21.18 3.67
CA LEU A 50 -14.12 20.76 3.35
C LEU A 50 -13.12 21.59 4.15
N ARG A 51 -11.96 20.99 4.39
CA ARG A 51 -10.83 21.58 5.09
C ARG A 51 -9.75 21.87 4.04
N PRO A 52 -9.62 23.14 3.60
CA PRO A 52 -8.77 23.48 2.47
C PRO A 52 -7.28 23.23 2.72
N ARG A 53 -6.87 23.15 3.98
CA ARG A 53 -5.48 22.88 4.39
C ARG A 53 -5.22 21.43 4.81
N ASP A 54 -6.14 20.51 4.57
CA ASP A 54 -5.95 19.10 4.92
C ASP A 54 -5.65 18.27 3.68
N ALA A 55 -4.57 17.50 3.74
CA ALA A 55 -4.13 16.60 2.68
C ALA A 55 -3.93 15.18 3.23
N VAL A 56 -4.55 14.20 2.58
CA VAL A 56 -4.46 12.78 2.94
C VAL A 56 -3.61 12.05 1.91
N PHE A 57 -2.64 11.31 2.41
CA PHE A 57 -1.71 10.52 1.63
C PHE A 57 -1.86 9.04 1.97
N ALA A 58 -1.69 8.18 0.98
CA ALA A 58 -1.64 6.74 1.16
C ALA A 58 -0.72 6.09 0.12
N ALA A 59 -0.14 4.95 0.47
CA ALA A 59 0.59 4.12 -0.49
C ALA A 59 0.26 2.64 -0.28
N HIS A 60 0.34 1.85 -1.35
CA HIS A 60 0.28 0.38 -1.32
C HIS A 60 -0.95 -0.18 -0.57
N GLY A 61 -2.10 0.49 -0.64
CA GLY A 61 -3.34 0.04 0.01
C GLY A 61 -3.34 0.21 1.54
N GLY A 62 -2.62 1.21 2.05
CA GLY A 62 -2.45 1.44 3.50
C GLY A 62 -1.18 0.82 4.07
N GLY A 63 -0.15 0.67 3.23
CA GLY A 63 1.20 0.32 3.66
C GLY A 63 1.93 1.49 4.32
N GLY A 64 3.21 1.28 4.60
CA GLY A 64 4.07 2.30 5.23
C GLY A 64 4.34 3.53 4.36
N TYR A 65 5.03 4.47 4.97
CA TYR A 65 5.44 5.74 4.39
C TYR A 65 6.49 5.52 3.29
N ALA A 66 6.03 5.48 2.04
CA ALA A 66 6.87 5.08 0.91
C ALA A 66 6.35 5.59 -0.44
N CYS A 67 7.18 5.43 -1.47
CA CYS A 67 6.88 5.71 -2.88
C CYS A 67 6.58 7.20 -3.15
N SER A 68 6.01 7.50 -4.31
CA SER A 68 5.77 8.88 -4.75
C SER A 68 4.88 9.68 -3.80
N PRO A 69 3.82 9.12 -3.17
CA PRO A 69 3.02 9.86 -2.19
C PRO A 69 3.85 10.35 -0.99
N ALA A 70 4.85 9.59 -0.53
CA ALA A 70 5.74 9.99 0.57
C ALA A 70 6.71 11.11 0.15
N ALA A 71 7.24 11.05 -1.07
CA ALA A 71 8.08 12.13 -1.60
C ALA A 71 7.27 13.43 -1.76
N ILE A 72 6.03 13.34 -2.25
CA ILE A 72 5.12 14.48 -2.38
C ILE A 72 4.74 15.03 -1.00
N GLU A 73 4.40 14.19 -0.03
CA GLU A 73 4.07 14.63 1.34
C GLU A 73 5.22 15.41 1.96
N ALA A 74 6.44 14.87 1.88
CA ALA A 74 7.63 15.49 2.45
C ALA A 74 7.86 16.87 1.82
N LYS A 75 7.78 16.96 0.49
CA LYS A 75 7.99 18.22 -0.20
C LYS A 75 6.84 19.21 -0.02
N ALA A 76 5.60 18.73 0.11
CA ALA A 76 4.44 19.57 0.38
C ALA A 76 4.51 20.23 1.75
N ARG A 77 5.02 19.53 2.77
CA ARG A 77 5.28 20.14 4.10
C ARG A 77 6.30 21.26 4.06
N GLU A 78 7.30 21.16 3.19
CA GLU A 78 8.31 22.21 2.99
C GLU A 78 7.75 23.41 2.21
N LEU A 79 7.03 23.14 1.11
CA LEU A 79 6.61 24.16 0.15
C LEU A 79 5.32 24.88 0.55
N VAL A 80 4.46 24.27 1.38
CA VAL A 80 3.14 24.80 1.73
C VAL A 80 3.01 24.93 3.25
N PRO A 81 3.50 26.04 3.84
CA PRO A 81 3.35 26.30 5.26
C PRO A 81 1.88 26.24 5.72
N GLY A 82 1.62 25.54 6.82
CA GLY A 82 0.29 25.37 7.38
C GLY A 82 -0.56 24.26 6.74
N LEU A 83 -0.03 23.52 5.77
CA LEU A 83 -0.66 22.29 5.26
C LEU A 83 -0.61 21.19 6.34
N ARG A 84 -1.78 20.66 6.70
CA ARG A 84 -1.90 19.52 7.61
C ARG A 84 -1.91 18.23 6.80
N THR A 85 -0.83 17.47 6.90
CA THR A 85 -0.69 16.20 6.20
C THR A 85 -1.10 15.04 7.10
N MET A 86 -1.81 14.09 6.50
CA MET A 86 -2.26 12.87 7.17
C MET A 86 -1.91 11.66 6.32
N TRP A 87 -1.41 10.60 6.95
CA TRP A 87 -0.99 9.39 6.25
C TRP A 87 -1.84 8.19 6.66
N ILE A 88 -2.41 7.49 5.69
CA ILE A 88 -3.15 6.26 5.91
C ILE A 88 -2.17 5.08 5.93
N CYS A 89 -2.05 4.43 7.08
CA CYS A 89 -1.26 3.22 7.23
C CYS A 89 -1.90 2.24 8.22
N ARG A 90 -1.60 0.96 8.07
CA ARG A 90 -1.91 -0.05 9.09
C ARG A 90 -1.06 0.18 10.33
N PRO A 91 -1.51 -0.24 11.53
CA PRO A 91 -0.76 -0.05 12.77
C PRO A 91 0.66 -0.62 12.74
N VAL A 92 0.85 -1.76 12.06
CA VAL A 92 2.18 -2.39 11.90
C VAL A 92 3.18 -1.50 11.16
N ASP A 93 2.69 -0.68 10.22
CA ASP A 93 3.52 0.20 9.40
C ASP A 93 3.66 1.61 10.00
N ALA A 94 3.01 1.89 11.14
CA ALA A 94 2.90 3.21 11.74
C ALA A 94 4.24 3.80 12.23
N HIS A 95 5.26 2.96 12.39
CA HIS A 95 6.62 3.34 12.76
C HIS A 95 7.38 3.99 11.59
N THR A 96 6.94 3.78 10.35
CA THR A 96 7.57 4.37 9.14
C THR A 96 7.14 5.82 8.90
N VAL A 97 6.02 6.25 9.48
CA VAL A 97 5.42 7.55 9.23
C VAL A 97 6.13 8.63 10.06
N PRO A 98 6.56 9.76 9.45
CA PRO A 98 7.16 10.88 10.18
C PRO A 98 6.27 11.40 11.31
N THR A 99 6.88 11.84 12.41
CA THR A 99 6.17 12.37 13.59
C THR A 99 5.33 13.62 13.28
N ALA A 100 5.78 14.44 12.33
CA ALA A 100 5.08 15.63 11.85
C ALA A 100 3.77 15.29 11.09
N THR A 101 3.62 14.06 10.61
CA THR A 101 2.47 13.63 9.80
C THR A 101 1.45 12.89 10.65
N ARG A 102 0.19 13.30 10.59
CA ARG A 102 -0.86 12.63 11.38
C ARG A 102 -1.16 11.25 10.83
N ARG A 103 -1.01 10.21 11.66
CA ARG A 103 -1.34 8.83 11.29
C ARG A 103 -2.85 8.56 11.30
N LEU A 104 -3.35 7.89 10.26
CA LEU A 104 -4.74 7.47 10.11
C LEU A 104 -4.83 5.96 9.91
N THR A 105 -5.45 5.28 10.86
CA THR A 105 -5.70 3.83 10.74
C THR A 105 -6.96 3.59 9.91
N PRO A 106 -6.91 2.77 8.84
CA PRO A 106 -8.07 2.39 8.06
C PRO A 106 -9.24 1.89 8.91
N GLY A 107 -10.47 2.27 8.55
CA GLY A 107 -11.68 1.81 9.24
C GLY A 107 -11.95 2.46 10.61
N THR A 108 -11.28 3.57 10.93
CA THR A 108 -11.58 4.41 12.10
C THR A 108 -12.43 5.62 11.73
N PHE A 109 -13.07 6.24 12.72
CA PHE A 109 -13.82 7.49 12.52
C PHE A 109 -12.91 8.62 11.99
N ALA A 110 -11.69 8.72 12.49
CA ALA A 110 -10.71 9.71 12.03
C ALA A 110 -10.34 9.52 10.55
N TYR A 111 -10.18 8.26 10.12
CA TYR A 111 -9.95 7.91 8.72
C TYR A 111 -11.09 8.39 7.81
N TRP A 112 -12.35 8.08 8.18
CA TRP A 112 -13.51 8.50 7.39
C TRP A 112 -13.74 10.01 7.41
N SER A 113 -13.49 10.68 8.54
CA SER A 113 -13.53 12.15 8.61
C SER A 113 -12.51 12.80 7.69
N ALA A 114 -11.29 12.27 7.65
CA ALA A 114 -10.22 12.78 6.80
C ALA A 114 -10.59 12.62 5.32
N LEU A 115 -10.99 11.41 4.89
CA LEU A 115 -11.40 11.18 3.51
C LEU A 115 -12.60 12.04 3.07
N ALA A 116 -13.56 12.28 3.96
CA ALA A 116 -14.75 13.09 3.65
C ALA A 116 -14.49 14.59 3.56
N ARG A 117 -13.44 15.10 4.23
CA ARG A 117 -13.27 16.54 4.48
C ARG A 117 -11.96 17.12 4.00
N SER A 118 -10.93 16.32 3.73
CA SER A 118 -9.67 16.84 3.21
C SER A 118 -9.83 17.35 1.79
N ALA A 119 -9.24 18.51 1.48
CA ALA A 119 -9.25 19.06 0.13
C ALA A 119 -8.35 18.28 -0.83
N TYR A 120 -7.28 17.64 -0.34
CA TYR A 120 -6.35 16.89 -1.17
C TYR A 120 -6.26 15.43 -0.77
N LEU A 121 -6.32 14.53 -1.74
CA LEU A 121 -6.22 13.09 -1.60
C LEU A 121 -5.14 12.57 -2.56
N VAL A 122 -4.05 12.00 -2.05
CA VAL A 122 -2.90 11.54 -2.85
C VAL A 122 -2.67 10.05 -2.60
N ASN A 123 -2.62 9.25 -3.66
CA ASN A 123 -2.44 7.80 -3.55
C ASN A 123 -1.74 7.22 -4.78
N ASN A 124 -1.20 6.01 -4.66
CA ASN A 124 -0.52 5.29 -5.74
C ASN A 124 -1.23 4.00 -6.20
N VAL A 125 -2.32 3.61 -5.54
CA VAL A 125 -3.16 2.47 -5.95
C VAL A 125 -4.63 2.84 -6.04
N GLY A 126 -5.21 3.35 -4.96
CA GLY A 126 -6.64 3.61 -4.83
C GLY A 126 -7.05 3.64 -3.36
N PHE A 127 -8.10 4.40 -3.04
CA PHE A 127 -8.68 4.46 -1.70
C PHE A 127 -9.71 3.35 -1.50
N ASP A 128 -10.35 3.31 -0.33
CA ASP A 128 -11.47 2.40 -0.10
C ASP A 128 -12.57 2.68 -1.13
N ARG A 129 -13.13 1.62 -1.72
CA ARG A 129 -14.18 1.70 -2.75
C ARG A 129 -15.40 2.54 -2.35
N ARG A 130 -15.66 2.65 -1.03
CA ARG A 130 -16.76 3.44 -0.46
C ARG A 130 -16.47 4.93 -0.43
N LEU A 131 -15.27 5.37 -0.81
CA LEU A 131 -14.95 6.79 -0.95
C LEU A 131 -15.89 7.42 -1.98
N VAL A 132 -16.66 8.40 -1.51
CA VAL A 132 -17.41 9.35 -2.32
C VAL A 132 -16.55 10.60 -2.45
N LYS A 133 -16.07 10.87 -3.67
CA LYS A 133 -15.36 12.11 -3.97
C LYS A 133 -16.36 13.27 -4.00
N ARG A 134 -16.06 14.35 -3.28
CA ARG A 134 -16.87 15.57 -3.25
C ARG A 134 -16.31 16.61 -4.21
N ARG A 135 -17.19 17.45 -4.75
CA ARG A 135 -16.80 18.67 -5.45
C ARG A 135 -15.89 19.53 -4.54
N GLY A 136 -14.78 19.99 -5.08
CA GLY A 136 -13.76 20.75 -4.34
C GLY A 136 -12.66 19.90 -3.71
N GLN A 137 -12.76 18.56 -3.73
CA GLN A 137 -11.62 17.69 -3.44
C GLN A 137 -10.80 17.46 -4.70
N ILE A 138 -9.49 17.42 -4.54
CA ILE A 138 -8.52 17.08 -5.58
C ILE A 138 -7.92 15.71 -5.24
N LEU A 139 -8.06 14.75 -6.15
CA LEU A 139 -7.51 13.41 -6.06
C LEU A 139 -6.37 13.24 -7.09
N LEU A 140 -5.15 13.09 -6.56
CA LEU A 140 -3.95 12.80 -7.33
C LEU A 140 -3.61 11.31 -7.26
N GLN A 141 -3.63 10.64 -8.40
CA GLN A 141 -3.14 9.27 -8.57
C GLN A 141 -1.68 9.30 -9.04
N THR A 142 -0.77 8.76 -8.24
CA THR A 142 0.67 8.73 -8.56
C THR A 142 1.12 7.44 -9.24
N HIS A 143 0.28 6.39 -9.20
CA HIS A 143 0.61 5.03 -9.67
C HIS A 143 1.93 4.46 -9.11
N ARG A 144 2.36 3.28 -9.58
CA ARG A 144 3.51 2.52 -9.05
C ARG A 144 4.72 2.41 -9.98
N GLY A 145 4.93 3.41 -10.85
CA GLY A 145 6.05 3.47 -11.80
C GLY A 145 5.67 3.06 -13.23
N THR A 146 6.67 2.96 -14.10
CA THR A 146 6.50 2.65 -15.53
C THR A 146 5.87 1.25 -15.72
N PRO A 147 4.75 1.13 -16.45
CA PRO A 147 4.10 -0.14 -16.68
C PRO A 147 4.91 -1.01 -17.65
N LEU A 148 5.27 -2.22 -17.19
CA LEU A 148 5.81 -3.32 -18.02
C LEU A 148 4.79 -4.45 -18.21
N ARG A 149 3.88 -4.62 -17.25
CA ARG A 149 2.77 -5.57 -17.35
C ARG A 149 1.54 -4.83 -17.88
N THR A 150 0.65 -5.57 -18.53
CA THR A 150 -0.69 -5.10 -18.87
C THR A 150 -1.46 -4.73 -17.60
N VAL A 151 -2.18 -3.60 -17.62
CA VAL A 151 -2.90 -3.05 -16.47
C VAL A 151 -4.25 -2.48 -16.91
N GLY A 152 -5.14 -2.22 -15.95
CA GLY A 152 -6.38 -1.51 -16.20
C GLY A 152 -7.30 -2.23 -17.19
N THR A 153 -7.98 -1.49 -18.05
CA THR A 153 -8.89 -2.00 -19.09
C THR A 153 -8.18 -2.84 -20.14
N ASP A 154 -6.87 -2.71 -20.34
CA ASP A 154 -6.11 -3.58 -21.26
C ASP A 154 -6.12 -5.07 -20.82
N LEU A 155 -6.57 -5.36 -19.59
CA LEU A 155 -6.77 -6.73 -19.10
C LEU A 155 -8.09 -7.37 -19.57
N LEU A 156 -9.02 -6.61 -20.17
CA LEU A 156 -10.32 -7.14 -20.65
C LEU A 156 -10.13 -8.31 -21.61
N ASP A 157 -9.19 -8.17 -22.55
CA ASP A 157 -8.87 -9.22 -23.53
C ASP A 157 -7.92 -10.30 -22.99
N ARG A 158 -7.65 -10.30 -21.68
CA ARG A 158 -6.69 -11.21 -21.03
C ARG A 158 -7.30 -11.83 -19.77
N PRO A 159 -8.31 -12.71 -19.89
CA PRO A 159 -9.05 -13.25 -18.74
C PRO A 159 -8.15 -13.98 -17.71
N ALA A 160 -7.13 -14.70 -18.18
CA ALA A 160 -6.15 -15.35 -17.30
C ALA A 160 -5.34 -14.36 -16.45
N ALA A 161 -5.07 -13.16 -16.96
CA ALA A 161 -4.36 -12.09 -16.25
C ALA A 161 -5.32 -11.18 -15.46
N ALA A 162 -6.55 -11.00 -15.92
CA ALA A 162 -7.58 -10.21 -15.26
C ALA A 162 -7.99 -10.80 -13.91
N GLY A 163 -7.99 -12.13 -13.78
CA GLY A 163 -8.30 -12.83 -12.53
C GLY A 163 -9.69 -12.46 -12.01
N ARG A 164 -9.76 -11.74 -10.87
CA ARG A 164 -11.00 -11.26 -10.25
C ARG A 164 -11.16 -9.74 -10.32
N THR A 165 -10.56 -9.13 -11.35
CA THR A 165 -10.64 -7.67 -11.52
C THR A 165 -12.09 -7.27 -11.80
N ASP A 166 -12.59 -6.34 -10.99
CA ASP A 166 -13.88 -5.70 -11.17
C ASP A 166 -13.66 -4.43 -12.00
N PHE A 167 -13.93 -4.52 -13.31
CA PHE A 167 -13.67 -3.44 -14.26
C PHE A 167 -14.63 -2.26 -14.08
N GLU A 168 -15.87 -2.49 -13.65
CA GLU A 168 -16.81 -1.41 -13.35
C GLU A 168 -16.38 -0.63 -12.11
N GLN A 169 -15.91 -1.32 -11.08
CA GLN A 169 -15.32 -0.66 -9.90
C GLN A 169 -14.05 0.09 -10.28
N LEU A 170 -13.20 -0.48 -11.15
CA LEU A 170 -12.01 0.20 -11.65
C LEU A 170 -12.39 1.53 -12.32
N LEU A 171 -13.28 1.52 -13.31
CA LEU A 171 -13.70 2.73 -14.04
C LEU A 171 -14.29 3.78 -13.09
N ARG A 172 -15.18 3.36 -12.17
CA ARG A 172 -15.72 4.24 -11.11
C ARG A 172 -14.63 4.85 -10.22
N ASP A 173 -13.51 4.17 -10.01
CA ASP A 173 -12.39 4.71 -9.24
C ASP A 173 -11.51 5.63 -10.07
N VAL A 174 -11.32 5.35 -11.37
CA VAL A 174 -10.59 6.24 -12.29
C VAL A 174 -11.33 7.58 -12.47
N ASP A 175 -12.66 7.57 -12.56
CA ASP A 175 -13.50 8.78 -12.67
C ASP A 175 -13.41 9.71 -11.45
N LYS A 176 -12.84 9.23 -10.35
CA LYS A 176 -12.55 10.07 -9.18
C LYS A 176 -11.23 10.82 -9.33
N TRP A 177 -10.37 10.53 -10.28
CA TRP A 177 -9.07 11.19 -10.37
C TRP A 177 -9.23 12.57 -11.01
N ASP A 178 -8.59 13.58 -10.42
CA ASP A 178 -8.42 14.88 -11.09
C ASP A 178 -7.11 14.88 -11.88
N PHE A 179 -6.08 14.27 -11.28
CA PHE A 179 -4.75 14.22 -11.84
C PHE A 179 -4.17 12.81 -11.78
N ALA A 180 -3.45 12.42 -12.84
CA ALA A 180 -2.68 11.19 -12.89
C ALA A 180 -1.22 11.49 -13.25
N LEU A 181 -0.29 11.15 -12.37
CA LEU A 181 1.14 11.41 -12.58
C LEU A 181 1.72 10.41 -13.59
N SER A 182 2.43 10.87 -14.61
CA SER A 182 3.14 10.05 -15.58
C SER A 182 4.65 10.19 -15.45
N ALA A 183 5.34 9.05 -15.54
CA ALA A 183 6.79 8.97 -15.37
C ALA A 183 7.57 9.25 -16.67
N ASN A 184 6.93 9.11 -17.83
CA ASN A 184 7.52 9.23 -19.17
C ASN A 184 6.42 9.11 -20.25
N PRO A 185 6.68 9.48 -21.51
CA PRO A 185 5.69 9.40 -22.59
C PRO A 185 5.10 7.98 -22.80
N HIS A 186 5.92 6.92 -22.66
CA HIS A 186 5.42 5.54 -22.73
C HIS A 186 4.36 5.26 -21.67
N THR A 187 4.58 5.73 -20.44
CA THR A 187 3.63 5.61 -19.34
C THR A 187 2.33 6.36 -19.61
N THR A 188 2.42 7.54 -20.21
CA THR A 188 1.26 8.36 -20.60
C THR A 188 0.38 7.59 -21.58
N LEU A 189 0.96 7.15 -22.70
CA LEU A 189 0.24 6.43 -23.76
C LEU A 189 -0.43 5.14 -23.23
N VAL A 190 0.29 4.36 -22.43
CA VAL A 190 -0.27 3.12 -21.86
C VAL A 190 -1.42 3.42 -20.89
N ARG A 191 -1.30 4.45 -20.05
CA ARG A 191 -2.29 4.71 -19.00
C ARG A 191 -3.54 5.40 -19.50
N GLU A 192 -3.43 6.33 -20.44
CA GLU A 192 -4.61 6.97 -21.05
C GLU A 192 -5.50 5.94 -21.74
N ARG A 193 -4.90 4.90 -22.34
CA ARG A 193 -5.64 3.74 -22.86
C ARG A 193 -6.19 2.84 -21.75
N ALA A 194 -5.36 2.46 -20.78
CA ALA A 194 -5.70 1.47 -19.76
C ALA A 194 -6.62 2.00 -18.64
N TYR A 195 -6.73 3.32 -18.48
CA TYR A 195 -7.55 3.98 -17.48
C TYR A 195 -8.30 5.14 -18.13
N PRO A 196 -9.27 4.87 -19.02
CA PRO A 196 -9.95 5.92 -19.76
C PRO A 196 -10.85 6.75 -18.84
N SER A 197 -10.52 8.04 -18.63
CA SER A 197 -11.34 9.00 -17.91
C SER A 197 -10.87 10.44 -18.19
N ALA A 198 -11.55 11.43 -17.60
CA ALA A 198 -11.33 12.86 -17.85
C ALA A 198 -10.27 13.52 -16.94
N TYR A 199 -9.39 12.74 -16.31
CA TYR A 199 -8.32 13.29 -15.48
C TYR A 199 -7.26 13.99 -16.35
N THR A 200 -6.49 14.90 -15.75
CA THR A 200 -5.32 15.52 -16.40
C THR A 200 -4.06 14.70 -16.13
N THR A 201 -3.35 14.30 -17.18
CA THR A 201 -2.04 13.65 -17.05
C THR A 201 -0.97 14.68 -16.66
N LEU A 202 -0.17 14.39 -15.64
CA LEU A 202 0.95 15.23 -15.18
C LEU A 202 2.29 14.54 -15.47
N GLU A 203 2.97 14.95 -16.53
CA GLU A 203 4.25 14.37 -16.97
C GLU A 203 5.47 14.89 -16.18
N TYR A 204 5.40 14.81 -14.84
CA TYR A 204 6.45 15.30 -13.94
C TYR A 204 7.43 14.22 -13.47
N GLY A 205 7.44 13.07 -14.13
CA GLY A 205 8.32 11.97 -13.75
C GLY A 205 7.78 11.21 -12.53
N SER A 206 8.68 10.77 -11.65
CA SER A 206 8.32 9.94 -10.51
C SER A 206 8.99 10.49 -9.24
N PRO A 207 8.28 11.24 -8.38
CA PRO A 207 8.84 11.91 -7.19
C PRO A 207 9.64 11.00 -6.26
N ARG A 208 9.33 9.70 -6.21
CA ARG A 208 10.14 8.73 -5.44
C ARG A 208 11.58 8.58 -5.94
N ASN A 209 11.86 8.98 -7.18
CA ASN A 209 13.15 8.88 -7.83
C ASN A 209 14.01 10.13 -7.61
N ASP A 210 13.46 11.23 -7.09
CA ASP A 210 14.21 12.47 -6.82
C ASP A 210 15.40 12.23 -5.89
N VAL A 211 15.33 11.20 -5.04
CA VAL A 211 16.43 10.80 -4.17
C VAL A 211 17.65 10.35 -4.99
N TYR A 212 17.48 9.72 -6.15
CA TYR A 212 18.60 9.27 -6.98
C TYR A 212 19.42 10.42 -7.58
N HIS A 213 18.81 11.61 -7.71
CA HIS A 213 19.49 12.81 -8.22
C HIS A 213 20.08 13.67 -7.11
N ARG A 214 19.65 13.49 -5.85
CA ARG A 214 20.07 14.31 -4.70
C ARG A 214 21.06 13.61 -3.78
N THR A 215 21.18 12.29 -3.88
CA THR A 215 22.05 11.50 -2.99
C THR A 215 23.51 11.68 -3.38
N GLY A 216 24.33 12.20 -2.46
CA GLY A 216 25.77 12.39 -2.66
C GLY A 216 26.61 11.20 -2.15
N PRO A 217 27.93 11.21 -2.39
CA PRO A 217 28.83 10.14 -1.94
C PRO A 217 28.78 9.86 -0.43
N ALA A 218 28.62 10.90 0.40
CA ALA A 218 28.50 10.76 1.84
C ALA A 218 27.22 10.02 2.26
N ASP A 219 26.10 10.28 1.59
CA ASP A 219 24.84 9.57 1.82
C ASP A 219 24.96 8.10 1.40
N VAL A 220 25.62 7.83 0.26
CA VAL A 220 25.90 6.47 -0.20
C VAL A 220 26.75 5.73 0.82
N ALA A 221 27.82 6.34 1.35
CA ALA A 221 28.67 5.74 2.37
C ALA A 221 27.89 5.38 3.64
N ARG A 222 27.07 6.32 4.16
CA ARG A 222 26.21 6.10 5.33
C ARG A 222 25.18 4.98 5.09
N LEU A 223 24.56 4.94 3.91
CA LEU A 223 23.60 3.89 3.56
C LEU A 223 24.29 2.52 3.45
N ARG A 224 25.49 2.46 2.87
CA ARG A 224 26.29 1.24 2.81
C ARG A 224 26.62 0.72 4.20
N GLU A 225 27.02 1.61 5.11
CA GLU A 225 27.27 1.25 6.51
C GLU A 225 26.00 0.74 7.20
N THR A 226 24.86 1.43 7.01
CA THR A 226 23.56 1.05 7.61
C THR A 226 23.08 -0.33 7.11
N LEU A 227 23.29 -0.63 5.83
CA LEU A 227 23.02 -1.95 5.24
C LEU A 227 24.15 -2.96 5.52
N GLY A 228 25.23 -2.49 6.12
CA GLY A 228 26.44 -3.23 6.46
C GLY A 228 27.11 -3.89 5.26
N ILE A 229 27.24 -3.12 4.18
CA ILE A 229 27.97 -3.42 2.96
C ILE A 229 29.43 -2.97 3.16
N PRO A 230 30.42 -3.87 3.18
CA PRO A 230 31.81 -3.51 3.45
C PRO A 230 32.39 -2.54 2.42
N ALA A 231 33.37 -1.74 2.83
CA ALA A 231 34.16 -0.93 1.93
C ALA A 231 34.87 -1.80 0.87
N GLY A 232 35.04 -1.28 -0.34
CA GLY A 232 35.69 -2.01 -1.44
C GLY A 232 34.89 -3.16 -2.07
N THR A 233 33.69 -3.48 -1.57
CA THR A 233 32.83 -4.52 -2.13
C THR A 233 31.80 -3.96 -3.12
N THR A 234 31.44 -4.77 -4.12
CA THR A 234 30.36 -4.46 -5.07
C THR A 234 29.04 -5.00 -4.53
N ALA A 235 28.03 -4.13 -4.40
CA ALA A 235 26.69 -4.54 -3.98
C ALA A 235 25.84 -4.93 -5.19
N LEU A 236 25.24 -6.11 -5.16
CA LEU A 236 24.34 -6.62 -6.18
C LEU A 236 22.92 -6.71 -5.61
N LEU A 237 21.96 -6.00 -6.18
CA LEU A 237 20.56 -6.07 -5.77
C LEU A 237 19.83 -7.13 -6.60
N HIS A 238 19.44 -8.22 -5.96
CA HIS A 238 18.52 -9.20 -6.54
C HIS A 238 17.09 -8.85 -6.15
N ALA A 239 16.23 -8.55 -7.13
CA ALA A 239 14.84 -8.12 -6.88
C ALA A 239 13.86 -8.90 -7.78
N PRO A 240 13.64 -10.20 -7.50
CA PRO A 240 12.77 -11.03 -8.32
C PRO A 240 11.30 -10.58 -8.18
N THR A 241 10.53 -10.67 -9.27
CA THR A 241 9.11 -10.32 -9.24
C THR A 241 8.24 -11.54 -8.87
N HIS A 242 7.13 -11.31 -8.16
CA HIS A 242 6.15 -12.36 -7.86
C HIS A 242 5.55 -12.93 -9.15
N ARG A 243 5.38 -14.26 -9.20
CA ARG A 243 4.81 -14.98 -10.35
C ARG A 243 3.41 -15.45 -10.00
N ASP A 244 2.40 -14.71 -10.45
CA ASP A 244 0.99 -14.89 -10.05
C ASP A 244 0.41 -16.25 -10.50
N TYR A 245 0.94 -16.82 -11.58
CA TYR A 245 0.58 -18.17 -12.07
C TYR A 245 1.22 -19.31 -11.26
N ARG A 246 2.11 -19.02 -10.32
CA ARG A 246 2.75 -20.02 -9.46
C ARG A 246 2.15 -19.99 -8.07
N ARG A 247 1.59 -21.13 -7.65
CA ARG A 247 1.10 -21.30 -6.26
C ARG A 247 2.23 -21.28 -5.23
N VAL A 248 3.40 -21.80 -5.60
CA VAL A 248 4.62 -21.79 -4.78
C VAL A 248 5.65 -20.93 -5.48
N GLN A 249 6.08 -19.86 -4.81
CA GLN A 249 7.18 -19.02 -5.27
C GLN A 249 8.50 -19.77 -5.00
N ARG A 250 9.12 -20.29 -6.06
CA ARG A 250 10.45 -20.92 -5.96
C ARG A 250 11.52 -19.88 -6.28
N PRO A 251 12.64 -19.84 -5.54
CA PRO A 251 13.79 -19.03 -5.90
C PRO A 251 14.17 -19.32 -7.36
N ALA A 252 14.27 -18.26 -8.17
CA ALA A 252 14.67 -18.39 -9.57
C ALA A 252 16.19 -18.57 -9.72
N LEU A 253 16.93 -18.24 -8.68
CA LEU A 253 18.39 -18.15 -8.66
C LEU A 253 18.91 -18.76 -7.36
N ASP A 254 19.91 -19.62 -7.47
CA ASP A 254 20.67 -20.14 -6.33
C ASP A 254 21.67 -19.06 -5.88
N LEU A 255 21.24 -18.26 -4.89
CA LEU A 255 22.04 -17.14 -4.38
C LEU A 255 23.31 -17.62 -3.67
N GLU A 256 23.28 -18.77 -3.02
CA GLU A 256 24.46 -19.32 -2.35
C GLU A 256 25.52 -19.72 -3.37
N ARG A 257 25.12 -20.42 -4.44
CA ARG A 257 26.03 -20.75 -5.53
C ARG A 257 26.55 -19.48 -6.20
N LEU A 258 25.71 -18.47 -6.39
CA LEU A 258 26.13 -17.20 -6.97
C LEU A 258 27.18 -16.50 -6.10
N ILE A 259 26.99 -16.44 -4.78
CA ILE A 259 27.97 -15.88 -3.83
C ILE A 259 29.30 -16.65 -3.92
N ARG A 260 29.25 -18.00 -3.94
CA ARG A 260 30.46 -18.83 -4.07
C ARG A 260 31.24 -18.55 -5.36
N VAL A 261 30.55 -18.34 -6.48
CA VAL A 261 31.17 -18.06 -7.78
C VAL A 261 31.73 -16.63 -7.85
N LEU A 262 31.02 -15.65 -7.30
CA LEU A 262 31.45 -14.24 -7.31
C LEU A 262 32.61 -13.95 -6.35
N GLY A 263 32.70 -14.71 -5.26
CA GLY A 263 33.73 -14.55 -4.24
C GLY A 263 33.52 -13.35 -3.31
N PRO A 264 34.48 -13.09 -2.40
CA PRO A 264 34.30 -12.19 -1.26
C PRO A 264 34.21 -10.70 -1.60
N ARG A 265 34.42 -10.33 -2.87
CA ARG A 265 34.32 -8.94 -3.35
C ARG A 265 32.89 -8.46 -3.57
N PHE A 266 31.91 -9.35 -3.47
CA PHE A 266 30.50 -9.04 -3.74
C PHE A 266 29.63 -9.24 -2.51
N VAL A 267 28.63 -8.37 -2.37
CA VAL A 267 27.54 -8.53 -1.40
C VAL A 267 26.24 -8.58 -2.17
N ILE A 268 25.42 -9.61 -1.93
CA ILE A 268 24.09 -9.69 -2.52
C ILE A 268 23.06 -9.15 -1.54
N LEU A 269 22.29 -8.16 -1.98
CA LEU A 269 21.09 -7.68 -1.32
C LEU A 269 19.90 -8.39 -1.96
N ASP A 270 19.27 -9.32 -1.26
CA ASP A 270 18.06 -9.98 -1.76
C ASP A 270 16.80 -9.24 -1.31
N ARG A 271 16.00 -8.80 -2.29
CA ARG A 271 14.73 -8.11 -2.11
C ARG A 271 13.59 -8.94 -2.71
N ALA A 272 13.51 -10.21 -2.31
CA ALA A 272 12.40 -11.06 -2.70
C ALA A 272 11.05 -10.51 -2.18
N PRO A 273 9.94 -10.70 -2.93
CA PRO A 273 8.62 -10.25 -2.49
C PRO A 273 8.21 -10.98 -1.20
N VAL A 274 7.61 -10.25 -0.25
CA VAL A 274 7.14 -10.82 1.02
C VAL A 274 5.94 -11.74 0.75
N GLY A 275 6.27 -13.03 0.63
CA GLY A 275 5.35 -14.17 0.44
C GLY A 275 6.00 -15.51 0.80
N GLY A 276 7.31 -15.54 1.06
CA GLY A 276 8.00 -16.51 1.91
C GLY A 276 8.39 -15.83 3.23
N ALA A 277 8.39 -16.59 4.32
CA ALA A 277 8.64 -16.20 5.71
C ALA A 277 9.40 -14.88 5.96
N ALA A 278 8.81 -14.04 6.82
CA ALA A 278 9.40 -12.96 7.60
C ALA A 278 10.39 -12.01 6.90
N GLY A 279 10.00 -10.73 6.85
CA GLY A 279 10.92 -9.63 6.57
C GLY A 279 12.05 -9.62 7.60
N ALA A 280 13.20 -10.11 7.17
CA ALA A 280 14.51 -9.73 7.63
C ALA A 280 15.37 -9.67 6.37
N ALA A 281 16.25 -8.69 6.27
CA ALA A 281 17.35 -8.79 5.33
C ALA A 281 18.10 -10.07 5.68
N VAL A 282 17.90 -11.13 4.90
CA VAL A 282 18.67 -12.35 5.07
C VAL A 282 20.05 -12.05 4.52
N ARG A 283 20.96 -11.67 5.42
CA ARG A 283 22.40 -11.73 5.19
C ARG A 283 22.75 -13.19 5.05
N VAL A 284 22.91 -13.65 3.82
CA VAL A 284 23.73 -14.82 3.56
C VAL A 284 25.16 -14.29 3.47
N ARG A 285 25.96 -14.57 4.50
CA ARG A 285 27.41 -14.33 4.48
C ARG A 285 28.09 -15.41 3.65
#